data_AF-A0AAE3IBD0-F1
#
_entry.id   AF-A0AAE3IBD0-F1
#
_cell.length_a   1.000
_cell.length_b   1.000
_cell.length_c   1.000
_cell.angle_alpha   90.00
_cell.angle_beta   90.00
_cell.angle_gamma   90.00
#
_symmetry.space_group_name_H-M   'P 1'
#
loop_
_entity.id
_entity.type
_entity.pdbx_description
1 polymer ?
#
loop_
_entity_poly.entity_id
_entity_poly.type
_entity_poly.pdbx_seq_one_letter_code
_entity_poly.pdbx_strand_id
1 'polypeptide(L)'
;MFADWCPVCHREFDELLELREELQEADINVATIECHGQYRGRVMVSRELEPEYWFAEESFIESYAEEIWWPHLLDRAGAVGAKYGVDPMAYAVHAEYINRPATIILDPTGTVRFAYYGTFWGDRPSIEETLGMIRSEEFEFEHPERRQVVSE
;
A
#
# COMPACT_ATOMS: atom_id res chain seq x y z
N MET A 1 -1.97 -0.17 2.82
CA MET A 1 -1.19 -1.35 3.22
C MET A 1 -0.86 -2.15 1.98
N PHE A 2 0.40 -2.53 1.81
CA PHE A 2 0.89 -3.16 0.59
C PHE A 2 1.75 -4.37 0.92
N ALA A 3 2.05 -5.14 -0.12
CA ALA A 3 3.04 -6.21 -0.10
C ALA A 3 3.97 -5.99 -1.29
N ASP A 4 5.26 -5.92 -1.03
CA ASP A 4 6.27 -5.79 -2.08
C ASP A 4 6.18 -6.91 -3.12
N TRP A 5 6.58 -6.59 -4.35
CA TRP A 5 6.62 -7.52 -5.49
C TRP A 5 5.26 -8.07 -5.93
N CYS A 6 4.16 -7.57 -5.36
CA CYS A 6 2.80 -7.95 -5.75
C CYS A 6 2.35 -7.13 -6.96
N PRO A 7 2.04 -7.73 -8.14
CA PRO A 7 1.63 -6.98 -9.34
C PRO A 7 0.40 -6.10 -9.10
N VAL A 8 -0.50 -6.53 -8.21
CA VAL A 8 -1.67 -5.73 -7.82
C VAL A 8 -1.26 -4.51 -7.00
N CYS A 9 -0.26 -4.61 -6.14
CA CYS A 9 0.28 -3.47 -5.39
C CYS A 9 1.06 -2.50 -6.29
N HIS A 10 1.80 -2.99 -7.28
CA HIS A 10 2.52 -2.12 -8.23
C HIS A 10 1.57 -1.21 -9.02
N ARG A 11 0.40 -1.70 -9.45
CA ARG A 11 -0.61 -0.86 -10.13
C ARG A 11 -1.07 0.34 -9.30
N GLU A 12 -1.15 0.20 -7.98
CA GLU A 12 -1.52 1.34 -7.12
C GLU A 12 -0.37 2.33 -6.94
N PHE A 13 0.87 1.85 -7.03
CA PHE A 13 2.02 2.73 -7.01
C PHE A 13 2.02 3.55 -8.30
N ASP A 14 1.67 2.94 -9.43
CA ASP A 14 1.47 3.64 -10.70
C ASP A 14 0.37 4.71 -10.54
N GLU A 15 -0.79 4.39 -9.96
CA GLU A 15 -1.84 5.38 -9.68
C GLU A 15 -1.37 6.51 -8.73
N LEU A 16 -0.55 6.20 -7.71
CA LEU A 16 0.04 7.20 -6.82
C LEU A 16 1.05 8.12 -7.52
N LEU A 17 1.74 7.61 -8.53
CA LEU A 17 2.62 8.41 -9.39
C LEU A 17 1.80 9.30 -10.32
N GLU A 18 0.77 8.74 -10.95
CA GLU A 18 -0.13 9.45 -11.86
C GLU A 18 -0.88 10.60 -11.15
N LEU A 19 -1.37 10.37 -9.94
CA LEU A 19 -2.15 11.34 -9.15
C LEU A 19 -1.31 12.22 -8.21
N ARG A 20 0.01 12.25 -8.41
CA ARG A 20 0.94 12.97 -7.53
C ARG A 20 0.56 14.44 -7.35
N GLU A 21 0.28 15.14 -8.45
CA GLU A 21 -0.04 16.56 -8.42
C GLU A 21 -1.35 16.81 -7.66
N GLU A 22 -2.38 16.03 -7.95
CA GLU A 22 -3.70 16.15 -7.34
C GLU A 22 -3.70 15.87 -5.84
N LEU A 23 -2.86 14.91 -5.39
CA LEU A 23 -2.67 14.59 -3.98
C LEU A 23 -1.91 15.71 -3.26
N GLN A 24 -0.89 16.28 -3.90
CA GLN A 24 -0.12 17.41 -3.33
C GLN A 24 -0.96 18.70 -3.26
N GLU A 25 -1.73 19.00 -4.29
CA GLU A 25 -2.64 20.16 -4.31
C GLU A 25 -3.73 20.07 -3.24
N ALA A 26 -4.15 18.85 -2.89
CA ALA A 26 -5.11 18.59 -1.83
C ALA A 26 -4.49 18.57 -0.41
N ASP A 27 -3.18 18.85 -0.27
CA ASP A 27 -2.43 18.77 1.00
C ASP A 27 -2.53 17.39 1.68
N ILE A 28 -2.53 16.32 0.87
CA ILE A 28 -2.63 14.94 1.34
C ILE A 28 -1.24 14.34 1.48
N ASN A 29 -0.94 13.83 2.67
CA ASN A 29 0.24 13.03 2.91
C ASN A 29 -0.07 11.56 2.68
N VAL A 30 0.68 10.92 1.79
CA VAL A 30 0.59 9.48 1.52
C VAL A 30 1.70 8.74 2.24
N ALA A 31 1.40 7.56 2.78
CA ALA A 31 2.40 6.60 3.21
C ALA A 31 1.97 5.19 2.82
N THR A 32 2.92 4.40 2.36
CA THR A 32 2.71 2.97 2.14
C THR A 32 3.41 2.20 3.27
N ILE A 33 2.89 1.04 3.62
CA ILE A 33 3.39 0.25 4.73
C ILE A 33 3.23 -1.24 4.44
N GLU A 34 4.28 -1.99 4.73
CA GLU A 34 4.35 -3.44 4.55
C GLU A 34 5.10 -4.12 5.70
N CYS A 35 5.06 -5.46 5.76
CA CYS A 35 5.66 -6.23 6.86
C CYS A 35 6.67 -7.28 6.40
N HIS A 36 7.14 -7.25 5.15
CA HIS A 36 8.14 -8.22 4.69
C HIS A 36 9.46 -8.13 5.46
N GLY A 37 10.24 -9.21 5.34
CA GLY A 37 11.56 -9.33 5.94
C GLY A 37 12.54 -8.25 5.50
N GLN A 38 13.55 -8.01 6.33
CA GLN A 38 14.52 -6.93 6.19
C GLN A 38 15.12 -6.76 4.79
N TYR A 39 15.42 -7.82 4.06
CA TYR A 39 16.09 -7.71 2.76
C TYR A 39 15.11 -7.44 1.61
N ARG A 40 13.91 -8.01 1.67
CA ARG A 40 12.90 -7.86 0.62
C ARG A 40 12.31 -6.46 0.61
N GLY A 41 11.97 -5.95 1.80
CA GLY A 41 11.49 -4.58 2.00
C GLY A 41 12.50 -3.48 1.69
N ARG A 42 13.80 -3.79 1.70
CA ARG A 42 14.84 -2.78 1.45
C ARG A 42 14.97 -2.38 -0.01
N VAL A 43 14.55 -3.23 -0.95
CA VAL A 43 14.57 -2.90 -2.38
C VAL A 43 13.57 -1.78 -2.68
N MET A 44 12.36 -1.86 -2.12
CA MET A 44 11.31 -0.86 -2.34
C MET A 44 11.56 0.49 -1.66
N VAL A 45 12.57 0.59 -0.79
CA VAL A 45 13.02 1.86 -0.17
C VAL A 45 14.40 2.30 -0.66
N SER A 46 14.91 1.72 -1.76
CA SER A 46 16.21 2.06 -2.35
C SER A 46 17.39 1.91 -1.37
N ARG A 47 17.33 0.94 -0.45
CA ARG A 47 18.36 0.71 0.60
C ARG A 47 19.18 -0.55 0.40
N GLU A 48 19.04 -1.26 -0.72
CA GLU A 48 19.84 -2.45 -1.08
C GLU A 48 20.52 -2.26 -2.44
N LEU A 49 21.53 -3.10 -2.70
CA LEU A 49 22.21 -3.18 -3.99
C LEU A 49 21.23 -3.65 -5.06
N GLU A 50 21.12 -2.89 -6.14
CA GLU A 50 20.44 -3.34 -7.35
C GLU A 50 21.25 -4.46 -8.03
N PRO A 51 20.68 -5.66 -8.19
CA PRO A 51 21.32 -6.71 -8.97
C PRO A 51 21.21 -6.40 -10.47
N GLU A 52 22.32 -6.53 -11.20
CA GLU A 52 22.30 -6.49 -12.66
C GLU A 52 21.52 -7.69 -13.20
N TYR A 53 20.31 -7.45 -13.71
CA TYR A 53 19.50 -8.47 -14.36
C TYR A 53 19.77 -8.48 -15.86
N TRP A 54 20.20 -9.62 -16.40
CA TRP A 54 20.51 -9.79 -17.83
C TRP A 54 19.32 -9.55 -18.78
N PHE A 55 18.10 -9.49 -18.24
CA PHE A 55 16.85 -9.30 -19.00
C PHE A 55 16.22 -7.92 -18.78
N ALA A 56 16.78 -7.06 -17.92
CA ALA A 56 16.29 -5.71 -17.69
C ALA A 56 17.21 -4.72 -18.42
N GLU A 57 16.64 -3.92 -19.32
CA GLU A 57 17.39 -2.87 -20.03
C GLU A 57 17.55 -1.60 -19.19
N GLU A 58 16.65 -1.39 -18.22
CA GLU A 58 16.60 -0.21 -17.35
C GLU A 58 16.77 -0.60 -15.87
N SER A 59 17.38 0.31 -15.10
CA SER A 59 17.53 0.17 -13.65
C SER A 59 16.16 0.29 -12.97
N PHE A 60 15.85 -0.63 -12.06
CA PHE A 60 14.72 -0.53 -11.13
C PHE A 60 14.82 0.71 -10.24
N ILE A 61 16.02 1.12 -9.84
CA ILE A 61 16.20 2.34 -9.05
C ILE A 61 15.76 3.55 -9.87
N GLU A 62 16.28 3.69 -11.09
CA GLU A 62 16.00 4.84 -11.96
C GLU A 62 14.55 4.85 -12.46
N SER A 63 14.01 3.70 -12.86
CA SER A 63 12.66 3.61 -13.46
C SER A 63 11.52 3.60 -12.46
N TYR A 64 11.79 3.31 -11.18
CA TYR A 64 10.75 3.08 -10.19
C TYR A 64 11.05 3.75 -8.85
N ALA A 65 12.20 3.45 -8.26
CA ALA A 65 12.44 3.82 -6.88
C ALA A 65 12.73 5.32 -6.68
N GLU A 66 13.31 6.01 -7.68
CA GLU A 66 13.54 7.46 -7.67
C GLU A 66 12.25 8.28 -7.86
N GLU A 67 11.24 7.71 -8.54
CA GLU A 67 9.96 8.38 -8.79
C GLU A 67 9.02 8.34 -7.58
N ILE A 68 9.23 7.39 -6.65
CA ILE A 68 8.44 7.27 -5.42
C ILE A 68 8.64 8.53 -4.56
N TRP A 69 7.61 9.37 -4.52
CA TRP A 69 7.61 10.64 -3.79
C TRP A 69 7.07 10.52 -2.35
N TRP A 70 6.50 9.37 -1.99
CA TRP A 70 5.92 9.11 -0.67
C TRP A 70 6.82 8.19 0.17
N PRO A 71 6.75 8.26 1.51
CA PRO A 71 7.40 7.28 2.37
C PRO A 71 6.81 5.87 2.21
N HIS A 72 7.68 4.91 1.91
CA HIS A 72 7.39 3.48 2.02
C HIS A 72 7.98 2.93 3.32
N LEU A 73 7.11 2.44 4.21
CA LEU A 73 7.43 2.13 5.61
C LEU A 73 7.46 0.62 5.86
N LEU A 74 8.44 0.16 6.64
CA LEU A 74 8.60 -1.25 7.00
C LEU A 74 8.13 -1.51 8.44
N ASP A 75 7.00 -2.18 8.60
CA ASP A 75 6.45 -2.67 9.86
C ASP A 75 6.76 -4.16 10.07
N ARG A 76 8.05 -4.44 10.29
CA ARG A 76 8.59 -5.81 10.38
C ARG A 76 7.94 -6.69 11.45
N ALA A 77 7.41 -6.08 12.50
CA ALA A 77 6.73 -6.78 13.59
C ALA A 77 5.20 -6.85 13.39
N GLY A 78 4.67 -6.24 12.32
CA GLY A 78 3.23 -6.07 12.10
C GLY A 78 2.53 -5.24 13.19
N ALA A 79 3.28 -4.51 14.02
CA ALA A 79 2.76 -3.86 15.22
C ALA A 79 1.94 -2.60 14.87
N VAL A 80 2.36 -1.87 13.84
CA VAL A 80 1.63 -0.71 13.33
C VAL A 80 0.38 -1.16 12.61
N GLY A 81 0.48 -2.15 11.73
CA GLY A 81 -0.67 -2.76 11.04
C GLY A 81 -1.71 -3.25 12.04
N ALA A 82 -1.29 -4.05 13.02
CA ALA A 82 -2.17 -4.58 14.07
C ALA A 82 -2.85 -3.48 14.89
N LYS A 83 -2.16 -2.37 15.20
CA LYS A 83 -2.76 -1.22 15.89
C LYS A 83 -3.92 -0.61 15.12
N TYR A 84 -3.87 -0.64 13.80
CA TYR A 84 -4.96 -0.19 12.93
C TYR A 84 -5.93 -1.31 12.54
N GLY A 85 -5.90 -2.48 13.20
CA GLY A 85 -6.81 -3.59 12.90
C GLY A 85 -6.46 -4.39 11.64
N VAL A 86 -5.29 -4.12 11.04
CA VAL A 86 -4.77 -4.91 9.92
C VAL A 86 -4.18 -6.20 10.49
N ASP A 87 -4.62 -7.33 9.95
CA ASP A 87 -4.09 -8.64 10.34
C ASP A 87 -2.83 -8.95 9.50
N PRO A 88 -1.62 -8.97 10.11
CA PRO A 88 -0.36 -9.25 9.41
C PRO A 88 -0.19 -10.73 9.06
N MET A 89 -1.09 -11.61 9.49
CA MET A 89 -1.07 -13.05 9.23
C MET A 89 -2.25 -13.52 8.36
N ALA A 90 -3.10 -12.59 7.91
CA ALA A 90 -4.28 -12.93 7.11
C ALA A 90 -3.94 -13.58 5.77
N TYR A 91 -2.79 -13.23 5.19
CA TYR A 91 -2.37 -13.74 3.90
C TYR A 91 -0.90 -14.14 3.93
N ALA A 92 -0.55 -15.08 3.05
CA ALA A 92 0.82 -15.46 2.79
C ALA A 92 1.08 -15.50 1.28
N VAL A 93 2.19 -14.91 0.84
CA VAL A 93 2.66 -14.88 -0.55
C VAL A 93 4.16 -15.21 -0.55
N HIS A 94 4.62 -15.99 -1.53
CA HIS A 94 6.04 -16.39 -1.63
C HIS A 94 6.66 -16.92 -0.31
N ALA A 95 5.85 -17.70 0.44
CA ALA A 95 6.17 -18.27 1.75
C ALA A 95 6.43 -17.26 2.89
N GLU A 96 5.97 -16.01 2.75
CA GLU A 96 6.00 -15.00 3.80
C GLU A 96 4.60 -14.48 4.11
N TYR A 97 4.39 -14.12 5.38
CA TYR A 97 3.17 -13.42 5.80
C TYR A 97 3.21 -11.97 5.33
N ILE A 98 2.05 -11.50 4.88
CA ILE A 98 1.86 -10.13 4.44
C ILE A 98 0.67 -9.50 5.17
N ASN A 99 0.69 -8.18 5.28
CA ASN A 99 -0.43 -7.42 5.78
C ASN A 99 -1.69 -7.70 4.96
N ARG A 100 -2.83 -7.84 5.64
CA ARG A 100 -4.14 -7.70 5.00
C ARG A 100 -4.15 -6.39 4.18
N PRO A 101 -4.51 -6.44 2.87
CA PRO A 101 -4.71 -5.24 2.08
C PRO A 101 -5.70 -4.33 2.80
N ALA A 102 -5.36 -3.06 2.94
CA ALA A 102 -6.20 -2.10 3.62
C ALA A 102 -5.87 -0.67 3.22
N THR A 103 -6.89 0.18 3.24
CA THR A 103 -6.82 1.63 3.02
C THR A 103 -7.33 2.30 4.28
N ILE A 104 -6.53 3.21 4.84
CA ILE A 104 -6.84 3.93 6.06
C ILE A 104 -6.64 5.42 5.77
N ILE A 105 -7.67 6.22 6.06
CA ILE A 105 -7.62 7.68 5.93
C ILE A 105 -7.61 8.27 7.34
N LEU A 106 -6.61 9.09 7.62
CA LEU A 106 -6.46 9.81 8.88
C LEU A 106 -6.72 11.29 8.62
N ASP A 107 -7.42 11.95 9.54
CA ASP A 107 -7.46 13.42 9.55
C ASP A 107 -6.18 14.02 10.16
N PRO A 108 -5.96 15.34 10.06
CA PRO A 108 -4.77 15.99 10.62
C PRO A 108 -4.59 15.85 12.14
N THR A 109 -5.65 15.47 12.88
CA THR A 109 -5.57 15.20 14.32
C THR A 109 -5.11 13.78 14.63
N GLY A 110 -4.97 12.93 13.60
CA GLY A 110 -4.65 11.52 13.70
C GLY A 110 -5.87 10.63 13.95
N THR A 111 -7.09 11.16 13.77
CA THR A 111 -8.32 10.36 13.91
C THR A 111 -8.59 9.58 12.63
N VAL A 112 -8.92 8.30 12.76
CA VAL A 112 -9.33 7.45 11.62
C VAL A 112 -10.69 7.89 11.11
N ARG A 113 -10.75 8.38 9.87
CA ARG A 113 -12.00 8.78 9.19
C ARG A 113 -12.57 7.65 8.33
N PHE A 114 -11.68 6.80 7.81
CA PHE A 114 -12.02 5.65 7.01
C PHE A 114 -11.02 4.53 7.28
N ALA A 115 -11.51 3.31 7.39
CA ALA A 115 -10.68 2.12 7.44
C ALA A 115 -11.39 1.00 6.68
N TYR A 116 -10.75 0.55 5.61
CA TYR A 116 -11.25 -0.55 4.80
C TYR A 116 -10.24 -1.68 4.79
N TYR A 117 -10.73 -2.88 5.09
CA TYR A 117 -9.93 -4.09 5.18
C TYR A 117 -10.39 -5.08 4.11
N GLY A 118 -9.45 -5.42 3.23
CA GLY A 118 -9.68 -6.28 2.08
C GLY A 118 -9.83 -7.76 2.43
N THR A 119 -10.67 -8.43 1.67
CA THR A 119 -11.00 -9.86 1.72
C THR A 119 -10.26 -10.67 0.64
N PHE A 120 -9.55 -9.98 -0.26
CA PHE A 120 -8.55 -10.50 -1.17
C PHE A 120 -7.60 -9.36 -1.61
N TRP A 121 -6.63 -9.65 -2.49
CA TRP A 121 -5.49 -8.79 -2.80
C TRP A 121 -5.85 -7.45 -3.44
N GLY A 122 -6.89 -7.44 -4.29
CA GLY A 122 -7.40 -6.23 -4.94
C GLY A 122 -8.61 -5.62 -4.23
N ASP A 123 -8.98 -6.13 -3.06
CA ASP A 123 -10.15 -5.63 -2.33
C ASP A 123 -9.80 -4.36 -1.55
N ARG A 124 -9.82 -3.23 -2.25
CA ARG A 124 -9.57 -1.89 -1.72
C ARG A 124 -10.11 -0.84 -2.69
N PRO A 125 -10.42 0.37 -2.21
CA PRO A 125 -10.66 1.49 -3.11
C PRO A 125 -9.38 1.81 -3.89
N SER A 126 -9.53 2.27 -5.13
CA SER A 126 -8.43 2.84 -5.91
C SER A 126 -7.90 4.12 -5.27
N ILE A 127 -6.77 4.63 -5.75
CA ILE A 127 -6.23 5.91 -5.27
C ILE A 127 -7.16 7.06 -5.67
N GLU A 128 -7.72 7.00 -6.89
CA GLU A 128 -8.70 7.98 -7.37
C GLU A 128 -9.97 8.01 -6.49
N GLU A 129 -10.53 6.84 -6.18
CA GLU A 129 -11.69 6.73 -5.28
C GLU A 129 -11.36 7.26 -3.88
N THR A 130 -10.16 6.95 -3.38
CA THR A 130 -9.67 7.43 -2.08
C THR A 130 -9.55 8.95 -2.05
N LEU A 131 -9.00 9.56 -3.10
CA LEU A 131 -8.94 11.01 -3.25
C LEU A 131 -10.34 11.62 -3.35
N GLY A 132 -11.26 10.96 -4.06
CA GLY A 132 -12.67 11.33 -4.12
C GLY A 132 -13.31 11.40 -2.73
N MET A 133 -13.15 10.36 -1.91
CA MET A 133 -13.64 10.31 -0.53
C MET A 133 -13.07 11.43 0.34
N ILE A 134 -11.77 11.73 0.21
CA ILE A 134 -11.13 12.82 0.96
C ILE A 134 -11.71 14.18 0.56
N ARG A 135 -11.93 14.41 -0.74
CA ARG A 135 -12.46 15.67 -1.27
C ARG A 135 -13.94 15.90 -0.95
N SER A 136 -14.75 14.85 -0.97
CA SER A 136 -16.19 14.93 -0.66
C SER A 136 -16.48 14.86 0.84
N GLU A 137 -15.53 14.37 1.65
CA GLU A 137 -15.72 13.95 3.04
C GLU A 137 -16.77 12.83 3.22
N GLU A 138 -17.10 12.11 2.14
CA GLU A 138 -17.98 10.95 2.14
C GLU A 138 -17.13 9.67 2.17
N PHE A 139 -17.04 9.04 3.34
CA PHE A 139 -16.15 7.91 3.60
C PHE A 139 -16.87 6.56 3.48
N GLU A 140 -17.41 6.28 2.30
CA GLU A 140 -18.14 5.04 2.01
C GLU A 140 -17.53 4.31 0.82
N PHE A 141 -17.30 3.00 0.97
CA PHE A 141 -16.80 2.15 -0.10
C PHE A 141 -17.19 0.70 0.15
N GLU A 142 -17.63 0.02 -0.90
CA GLU A 142 -17.84 -1.43 -0.92
C GLU A 142 -17.35 -1.98 -2.26
N HIS A 143 -16.33 -2.85 -2.20
CA HIS A 143 -15.81 -3.48 -3.41
C HIS A 143 -16.88 -4.42 -4.03
N PRO A 144 -17.12 -4.38 -5.35
CA PRO A 144 -18.19 -5.16 -6.00
C PRO A 144 -18.03 -6.67 -5.83
N GLU A 145 -16.79 -7.15 -5.74
CA GLU A 145 -16.45 -8.56 -5.54
C GLU A 145 -16.08 -8.91 -4.08
N ARG A 146 -16.48 -8.08 -3.11
CA ARG A 146 -16.14 -8.30 -1.70
C ARG A 146 -16.58 -9.70 -1.26
N ARG A 147 -15.65 -10.46 -0.68
CA ARG A 147 -15.88 -11.85 -0.27
C ARG A 147 -16.45 -11.89 1.14
N GLN A 148 -17.39 -12.79 1.38
CA GLN A 148 -17.84 -13.05 2.75
C GLN A 148 -16.76 -13.81 3.51
N VAL A 149 -16.22 -13.18 4.55
CA VAL A 149 -15.32 -13.85 5.49
C VAL A 149 -16.19 -14.56 6.52
N VAL A 150 -16.36 -15.87 6.37
CA VAL A 150 -17.01 -16.70 7.39
C VAL A 150 -15.98 -16.92 8.49
N SER A 151 -16.20 -16.37 9.67
CA SER A 151 -15.38 -16.69 10.85
C SER A 151 -15.66 -18.14 11.26
N GLU A 152 -14.62 -18.97 11.30
CA GLU A 152 -14.65 -20.25 12.05
C GLU A 152 -14.67 -20.02 13.56
#